data_AF-A0A819L038-F1
#
_entry.id   AF-A0A819L038-F1
#
_cell.length_a   1.000
_cell.length_b   1.000
_cell.length_c   1.000
_cell.angle_alpha   90.00
_cell.angle_beta   90.00
_cell.angle_gamma   90.00
#
_symmetry.space_group_name_H-M   'P 1'
#
loop_
_entity.id
_entity.type
_entity.pdbx_description
1 polymer ?
#
loop_
_entity_poly.entity_id
_entity_poly.type
_entity_poly.pdbx_seq_one_letter_code
_entity_poly.pdbx_strand_id
1 'polypeptide(L)'
;LSTTTELAYEGISYRGLTLSEKDLQAYQWAQRHKGSTLVMKTFSSTSAKRQVAENFAQSDDLIRVIMEFNFIESCPTALMLYKKLEKHEPISDYPNEYEILVMPFTMFRVTNIDKDDTDRYVIHLECVPAKIDGDFSALYNGDATALIEAAKNFIRMHTRDE
;
A
#
# COMPACT_ATOMS: atom_id res chain seq x y z
N LEU A 1 21.21 -11.71 3.11
CA LEU A 1 19.82 -11.83 2.62
C LEU A 1 18.95 -11.21 3.70
N SER A 2 18.31 -10.08 3.39
CA SER A 2 17.42 -9.40 4.34
C SER A 2 16.17 -10.25 4.53
N THR A 3 15.78 -10.53 5.77
CA THR A 3 14.56 -11.28 6.07
C THR A 3 13.36 -10.34 5.87
N THR A 4 12.18 -10.83 5.46
CA THR A 4 10.98 -9.99 5.23
C THR A 4 10.65 -9.11 6.43
N THR A 5 11.00 -9.56 7.64
CA THR A 5 10.81 -8.83 8.89
C THR A 5 11.59 -7.51 8.95
N GLU A 6 12.74 -7.41 8.29
CA GLU A 6 13.52 -6.16 8.23
C GLU A 6 12.91 -5.13 7.26
N LEU A 7 12.19 -5.61 6.24
CA LEU A 7 11.54 -4.78 5.22
C LEU A 7 10.08 -4.46 5.55
N ALA A 8 9.49 -5.17 6.52
CA ALA A 8 8.12 -4.95 6.97
C ALA A 8 7.93 -3.49 7.43
N TYR A 9 6.83 -2.88 6.99
CA TYR A 9 6.53 -1.48 7.23
C TYR A 9 5.59 -1.27 8.42
N GLU A 10 5.89 -0.25 9.21
CA GLU A 10 5.05 0.29 10.27
C GLU A 10 4.98 1.81 10.05
N GLY A 11 3.80 2.40 10.22
CA GLY A 11 3.55 3.82 10.00
C GLY A 11 2.50 4.07 8.92
N ILE A 12 2.55 5.25 8.31
CA ILE A 12 1.55 5.70 7.32
C ILE A 12 2.18 5.72 5.93
N SER A 13 1.49 5.20 4.93
CA SER A 13 1.83 5.41 3.53
C SER A 13 0.66 5.99 2.75
N TYR A 14 0.96 6.60 1.61
CA TYR A 14 0.02 7.39 0.82
C TYR A 14 0.01 6.91 -0.63
N ARG A 15 -1.18 6.91 -1.24
CA ARG A 15 -1.33 6.71 -2.69
C ARG A 15 -2.30 7.73 -3.26
N GLY A 16 -1.84 8.49 -4.24
CA GLY A 16 -2.71 9.31 -5.06
C GLY A 16 -3.31 8.47 -6.17
N LEU A 17 -4.60 8.66 -6.41
CA LEU A 17 -5.30 8.08 -7.55
C LEU A 17 -6.57 8.87 -7.85
N THR A 18 -7.27 8.44 -8.88
CA THR A 18 -8.54 9.01 -9.30
C THR A 18 -9.60 7.92 -9.30
N LEU A 19 -10.78 8.23 -8.76
CA LEU A 19 -11.90 7.30 -8.68
C LEU A 19 -13.09 7.78 -9.52
N SER A 20 -13.85 6.83 -10.04
CA SER A 20 -15.23 7.12 -10.44
C SER A 20 -16.10 7.34 -9.21
N GLU A 21 -17.24 8.02 -9.38
CA GLU A 21 -18.25 8.17 -8.33
C GLU A 21 -18.69 6.81 -7.78
N LYS A 22 -18.83 5.80 -8.64
CA LYS A 22 -19.21 4.44 -8.25
C LYS A 22 -18.17 3.80 -7.33
N ASP A 23 -16.88 4.01 -7.61
CA ASP A 23 -15.81 3.46 -6.77
C ASP A 23 -15.77 4.15 -5.41
N LEU A 24 -15.90 5.49 -5.37
CA LEU A 24 -15.99 6.24 -4.11
C LEU A 24 -17.16 5.74 -3.25
N GLN A 25 -18.32 5.51 -3.86
CA GLN A 25 -19.50 4.96 -3.16
C GLN A 25 -19.23 3.58 -2.54
N ALA A 26 -18.40 2.75 -3.15
CA ALA A 26 -18.01 1.46 -2.58
C ALA A 26 -17.19 1.63 -1.29
N TYR A 27 -16.25 2.59 -1.25
CA TYR A 27 -15.50 2.91 -0.03
C TYR A 27 -16.42 3.48 1.06
N GLN A 28 -17.32 4.39 0.69
CA GLN A 28 -18.31 4.93 1.62
C GLN A 28 -19.26 3.86 2.17
N TRP A 29 -19.64 2.88 1.33
CA TRP A 29 -20.40 1.71 1.78
C TRP A 29 -19.59 0.92 2.81
N ALA A 30 -18.33 0.60 2.53
CA ALA A 30 -17.47 -0.14 3.46
C ALA A 30 -17.32 0.60 4.80
N GLN A 31 -17.09 1.91 4.78
CA GLN A 31 -17.01 2.75 5.99
C GLN A 31 -18.26 2.63 6.87
N ARG A 32 -19.46 2.62 6.27
CA ARG A 32 -20.74 2.52 7.01
C ARG A 32 -21.05 1.12 7.53
N HIS A 33 -20.44 0.08 6.96
CA HIS A 33 -20.73 -1.32 7.29
C HIS A 33 -19.63 -1.89 8.17
N LYS A 34 -19.89 -1.91 9.48
CA LYS A 34 -18.98 -2.49 10.48
C LYS A 34 -18.65 -3.95 10.15
N GLY A 35 -17.38 -4.30 10.19
CA GLY A 35 -16.89 -5.63 9.87
C GLY A 35 -16.60 -5.86 8.39
N SER A 36 -16.83 -4.88 7.52
CA SER A 36 -16.36 -4.95 6.14
C SER A 36 -14.83 -4.77 6.08
N THR A 37 -14.21 -5.50 5.16
CA THR A 37 -12.77 -5.49 4.91
C THR A 37 -12.53 -5.35 3.41
N LEU A 38 -11.62 -4.47 3.05
CA LEU A 38 -11.08 -4.33 1.70
C LEU A 38 -9.87 -5.25 1.56
N VAL A 39 -9.80 -5.97 0.45
CA VAL A 39 -8.67 -6.85 0.14
C VAL A 39 -7.95 -6.30 -1.07
N MET A 40 -6.66 -6.00 -0.93
CA MET A 40 -5.82 -5.65 -2.06
C MET A 40 -5.64 -6.87 -2.96
N LYS A 41 -6.08 -6.81 -4.21
CA LYS A 41 -5.94 -7.94 -5.15
C LYS A 41 -4.64 -7.92 -5.94
N THR A 42 -4.01 -6.76 -5.99
CA THR A 42 -2.79 -6.51 -6.77
C THR A 42 -1.76 -5.85 -5.87
N PHE A 43 -0.51 -5.83 -6.35
CA PHE A 43 0.49 -4.94 -5.79
C PHE A 43 0.02 -3.50 -5.86
N SER A 44 0.29 -2.74 -4.81
CA SER A 44 -0.02 -1.32 -4.73
C SER A 44 1.22 -0.58 -4.25
N SER A 45 1.87 0.12 -5.18
CA SER A 45 2.90 1.09 -4.84
C SER A 45 2.27 2.28 -4.11
N THR A 46 2.91 2.68 -3.02
CA THR A 46 2.53 3.78 -2.14
C THR A 46 3.81 4.48 -1.67
N SER A 47 3.73 5.68 -1.11
CA SER A 47 4.89 6.42 -0.59
C SER A 47 4.73 6.75 0.88
N ALA A 48 5.82 6.68 1.66
CA ALA A 48 5.84 7.22 3.02
C ALA A 48 5.75 8.77 3.05
N LYS A 49 5.91 9.44 1.90
CA LYS A 49 5.78 10.89 1.77
C LYS A 49 4.50 11.26 1.05
N ARG A 50 3.57 11.90 1.77
CA ARG A 50 2.29 12.37 1.20
C ARG A 50 2.48 13.17 -0.09
N GLN A 51 3.38 14.16 -0.08
CA GLN A 51 3.63 15.02 -1.24
C GLN A 51 3.96 14.24 -2.53
N VAL A 52 4.67 13.11 -2.42
CA VAL A 52 4.97 12.25 -3.58
C VAL A 52 3.68 11.64 -4.12
N ALA A 53 2.83 11.10 -3.24
CA ALA A 53 1.54 10.53 -3.60
C ALA A 53 0.59 11.56 -4.25
N GLU A 54 0.61 12.82 -3.81
CA GLU A 54 -0.27 13.86 -4.35
C GLU A 54 -0.04 14.15 -5.84
N ASN A 55 1.17 13.93 -6.34
CA ASN A 55 1.51 14.08 -7.76
C ASN A 55 0.76 13.08 -8.66
N PHE A 56 0.30 11.96 -8.10
CA PHE A 56 -0.42 10.91 -8.84
C PHE A 56 -1.95 11.09 -8.83
N ALA A 57 -2.47 12.05 -8.07
CA ALA A 57 -3.91 12.35 -7.98
C ALA A 57 -4.31 13.52 -8.89
N GLN A 58 -3.92 13.47 -10.18
CA GLN A 58 -4.18 14.53 -11.16
C GLN A 58 -5.18 14.05 -12.23
N SER A 59 -6.40 14.58 -12.18
CA SER A 59 -7.42 14.45 -13.24
C SER A 59 -8.50 15.49 -13.03
N ASP A 60 -9.02 16.04 -14.12
CA ASP A 60 -10.13 17.00 -14.13
C ASP A 60 -11.51 16.31 -14.23
N ASP A 61 -11.56 15.08 -14.76
CA ASP A 61 -12.81 14.35 -15.06
C ASP A 61 -13.21 13.36 -13.97
N LEU A 62 -12.27 13.01 -13.09
CA LEU A 62 -12.45 12.01 -12.04
C LEU A 62 -12.24 12.59 -10.65
N ILE A 63 -12.75 11.89 -9.65
CA ILE A 63 -12.62 12.30 -8.26
C ILE A 63 -11.18 12.06 -7.82
N ARG A 64 -10.48 13.14 -7.47
CA ARG A 64 -9.12 13.08 -6.93
C ARG A 64 -9.16 12.52 -5.51
N VAL A 65 -8.31 11.54 -5.24
CA VAL A 65 -8.28 10.81 -3.98
C VAL A 65 -6.84 10.62 -3.49
N ILE A 66 -6.62 10.84 -2.19
CA ILE A 66 -5.48 10.30 -1.47
C ILE A 66 -5.97 9.16 -0.58
N MET A 67 -5.44 7.96 -0.80
CA MET A 67 -5.55 6.89 0.17
C MET A 67 -4.44 7.02 1.20
N GLU A 68 -4.82 6.99 2.48
CA GLU A 68 -3.90 6.96 3.62
C GLU A 68 -3.95 5.58 4.26
N PHE A 69 -2.89 4.80 4.09
CA PHE A 69 -2.75 3.46 4.64
C PHE A 69 -2.01 3.52 5.97
N ASN A 70 -2.71 3.21 7.06
CA ASN A 70 -2.19 3.20 8.41
C ASN A 70 -1.84 1.77 8.85
N PHE A 71 -0.56 1.50 9.00
CA PHE A 71 -0.02 0.25 9.53
C PHE A 71 0.36 0.46 11.00
N ILE A 72 -0.60 0.23 11.89
CA ILE A 72 -0.47 0.45 13.36
C ILE A 72 0.68 -0.38 13.95
N GLU A 73 0.93 -1.54 13.38
CA GLU A 73 2.04 -2.43 13.73
C GLU A 73 2.79 -2.86 12.46
N SER A 74 4.01 -3.39 12.65
CA SER A 74 4.83 -3.92 11.57
C SER A 74 4.06 -4.94 10.73
N CYS A 75 3.81 -4.58 9.47
CA CYS A 75 2.99 -5.33 8.54
C CYS A 75 3.89 -6.09 7.55
N PRO A 76 3.93 -7.44 7.59
CA PRO A 76 4.80 -8.23 6.71
C PRO A 76 4.37 -8.17 5.23
N THR A 77 3.16 -7.71 4.95
CA THR A 77 2.63 -7.53 3.59
C THR A 77 2.70 -6.08 3.11
N ALA A 78 3.42 -5.21 3.81
CA ALA A 78 3.82 -3.89 3.35
C ALA A 78 5.34 -3.77 3.44
N LEU A 79 6.00 -3.59 2.31
CA LEU A 79 7.46 -3.66 2.21
C LEU A 79 8.05 -2.28 1.91
N MET A 80 9.00 -1.83 2.73
CA MET A 80 9.83 -0.67 2.43
C MET A 80 10.83 -1.01 1.33
N LEU A 81 10.76 -0.31 0.19
CA LEU A 81 11.68 -0.51 -0.93
C LEU A 81 12.80 0.54 -0.99
N TYR A 82 12.72 1.57 -0.16
CA TYR A 82 13.74 2.61 -0.03
C TYR A 82 14.78 2.26 1.05
N LYS A 83 15.94 2.94 0.99
CA LYS A 83 17.06 2.70 1.89
C LYS A 83 16.75 3.20 3.31
N LYS A 84 16.52 2.27 4.26
CA LYS A 84 16.32 2.58 5.68
C LYS A 84 17.63 2.66 6.48
N LEU A 85 18.65 1.89 6.08
CA LEU A 85 19.94 1.78 6.77
C LEU A 85 21.08 1.77 5.76
N GLU A 86 22.26 2.27 6.13
CA GLU A 86 23.47 2.28 5.28
C GLU A 86 23.81 0.93 4.66
N LYS A 87 23.40 -0.17 5.33
CA LYS A 87 23.71 -1.57 4.97
C LYS A 87 22.82 -2.19 3.89
N HIS A 88 21.72 -1.55 3.49
CA HIS A 88 20.85 -2.08 2.43
C HIS A 88 20.92 -1.20 1.19
N GLU A 89 21.23 -1.80 0.05
CA GLU A 89 20.99 -1.17 -1.24
C GLU A 89 19.47 -1.01 -1.43
N PRO A 90 19.00 0.13 -1.94
CA PRO A 90 17.59 0.31 -2.25
C PRO A 90 17.14 -0.73 -3.30
N ILE A 91 15.93 -1.26 -3.12
CA ILE A 91 15.34 -2.21 -4.06
C ILE A 91 14.61 -1.46 -5.18
N SER A 92 14.04 -0.29 -4.85
CA SER A 92 13.38 0.57 -5.83
C SER A 92 14.39 1.24 -6.75
N ASP A 93 14.04 1.32 -8.03
CA ASP A 93 14.78 2.09 -9.03
C ASP A 93 14.72 3.61 -8.74
N TYR A 94 13.75 4.04 -7.91
CA TYR A 94 13.55 5.43 -7.47
C TYR A 94 13.63 5.55 -5.94
N PRO A 95 14.82 5.42 -5.33
CA PRO A 95 14.99 5.37 -3.87
C PRO A 95 14.49 6.62 -3.12
N ASN A 96 14.41 7.76 -3.81
CA ASN A 96 13.96 9.03 -3.24
C ASN A 96 12.43 9.17 -3.15
N GLU A 97 11.67 8.19 -3.65
CA GLU A 97 10.20 8.19 -3.58
C GLU A 97 9.67 7.60 -2.28
N TYR A 98 10.55 7.06 -1.42
CA TYR A 98 10.20 6.45 -0.14
C TYR A 98 9.10 5.39 -0.31
N GLU A 99 9.28 4.57 -1.34
CA GLU A 99 8.28 3.62 -1.78
C GLU A 99 8.01 2.54 -0.74
N ILE A 100 6.73 2.33 -0.46
CA ILE A 100 6.17 1.23 0.30
C ILE A 100 5.30 0.40 -0.65
N LEU A 101 5.70 -0.85 -0.89
CA LEU A 101 4.94 -1.78 -1.71
C LEU A 101 3.97 -2.56 -0.84
N VAL A 102 2.67 -2.33 -1.03
CA VAL A 102 1.62 -3.14 -0.41
C VAL A 102 1.36 -4.36 -1.28
N MET A 103 1.47 -5.54 -0.68
CA MET A 103 1.34 -6.83 -1.35
C MET A 103 -0.14 -7.20 -1.56
N PRO A 104 -0.44 -8.06 -2.55
CA PRO A 104 -1.75 -8.70 -2.65
C PRO A 104 -2.16 -9.39 -1.36
N PHE A 105 -3.47 -9.49 -1.15
CA PHE A 105 -4.17 -10.03 0.01
C PHE A 105 -3.97 -9.25 1.32
N THR A 106 -3.27 -8.11 1.29
CA THR A 106 -3.28 -7.17 2.43
C THR A 106 -4.70 -6.65 2.64
N MET A 107 -5.14 -6.67 3.90
CA MET A 107 -6.50 -6.34 4.29
C MET A 107 -6.55 -4.98 4.98
N PHE A 108 -7.56 -4.19 4.63
CA PHE A 108 -7.77 -2.86 5.19
C PHE A 108 -9.22 -2.65 5.60
N ARG A 109 -9.42 -1.82 6.62
CA ARG A 109 -10.72 -1.28 6.99
C ARG A 109 -10.75 0.19 6.66
N VAL A 110 -11.81 0.64 6.00
CA VAL A 110 -12.06 2.08 5.82
C VAL A 110 -12.51 2.64 7.16
N THR A 111 -11.69 3.48 7.77
CA THR A 111 -11.98 4.08 9.08
C THR A 111 -12.64 5.44 8.93
N ASN A 112 -12.23 6.22 7.94
CA ASN A 112 -12.80 7.52 7.66
C ASN A 112 -12.68 7.91 6.18
N ILE A 113 -13.53 8.83 5.74
CA ILE A 113 -13.46 9.46 4.42
C ILE A 113 -13.75 10.95 4.61
N ASP A 114 -12.74 11.78 4.37
CA ASP A 114 -12.84 13.24 4.45
C ASP A 114 -12.75 13.86 3.07
N LYS A 115 -13.18 15.12 2.97
CA LYS A 115 -12.91 15.99 1.82
C LYS A 115 -12.05 17.14 2.31
N ASP A 116 -10.90 17.36 1.68
CA ASP A 116 -10.02 18.48 2.02
C ASP A 116 -10.46 19.78 1.35
N ASP A 117 -9.83 20.90 1.74
CA ASP A 117 -10.13 22.24 1.21
C ASP A 117 -9.85 22.39 -0.30
N THR A 118 -9.18 21.41 -0.91
CA THR A 118 -8.86 21.39 -2.35
C THR A 118 -9.86 20.57 -3.17
N ASP A 119 -10.99 20.19 -2.58
CA ASP A 119 -12.03 19.34 -3.16
C ASP A 119 -11.58 17.88 -3.40
N ARG A 120 -10.52 17.45 -2.74
CA ARG A 120 -9.97 16.10 -2.87
C ARG A 120 -10.42 15.23 -1.71
N TYR A 121 -10.76 13.98 -1.99
CA TYR A 121 -11.12 13.03 -0.93
C TYR A 121 -9.87 12.42 -0.30
N VAL A 122 -9.89 12.24 1.01
CA VAL A 122 -8.91 11.48 1.77
C VAL A 122 -9.59 10.25 2.34
N ILE A 123 -9.20 9.06 1.87
CA ILE A 123 -9.73 7.78 2.34
C ILE A 123 -8.73 7.18 3.32
N HIS A 124 -9.14 7.06 4.58
CA HIS A 124 -8.32 6.52 5.66
C HIS A 124 -8.54 5.03 5.79
N LEU A 125 -7.46 4.26 5.70
CA LEU A 125 -7.44 2.81 5.65
C LEU A 125 -6.56 2.30 6.78
N GLU A 126 -7.15 1.56 7.71
CA GLU A 126 -6.39 0.89 8.76
C GLU A 126 -6.07 -0.54 8.31
N CYS A 127 -4.78 -0.89 8.29
CA CYS A 127 -4.36 -2.26 8.03
C CYS A 127 -4.96 -3.16 9.09
N VAL A 128 -5.68 -4.18 8.66
CA VAL A 128 -6.17 -5.24 9.55
C VAL A 128 -5.09 -6.32 9.55
N PRO A 129 -4.33 -6.47 10.64
CA PRO A 129 -3.39 -7.56 10.74
C PRO A 129 -4.19 -8.85 10.60
N ALA A 130 -3.73 -9.76 9.75
CA ALA A 130 -4.28 -11.10 9.79
C ALA A 130 -4.02 -11.63 11.22
N LYS A 131 -5.07 -11.81 12.04
CA LYS A 131 -4.94 -12.64 13.24
C LYS A 131 -4.69 -14.05 12.73
N ILE A 132 -3.42 -14.46 12.76
CA ILE A 132 -2.97 -15.73 12.19
C ILE A 132 -3.32 -16.85 13.17
N ASP A 133 -4.61 -17.18 13.29
CA ASP A 133 -5.06 -18.44 13.89
C ASP A 133 -5.21 -19.55 12.83
N GLY A 134 -4.62 -19.35 11.65
CA GLY A 134 -4.67 -20.25 10.51
C GLY A 134 -3.52 -20.01 9.55
N ASP A 135 -2.89 -21.10 9.16
CA ASP A 135 -1.63 -21.19 8.44
C ASP A 135 -1.64 -20.51 7.05
N PHE A 136 -1.30 -19.22 6.99
CA PHE A 136 -0.92 -18.54 5.75
C PHE A 136 0.51 -18.90 5.30
N SER A 137 1.28 -19.66 6.10
CA SER A 137 2.55 -20.21 5.63
C SER A 137 2.34 -21.25 4.53
N ALA A 138 1.12 -21.79 4.37
CA ALA A 138 0.73 -22.59 3.22
C ALA A 138 0.52 -21.78 1.91
N LEU A 139 0.28 -20.46 1.98
CA LEU A 139 0.17 -19.59 0.80
C LEU A 139 1.52 -18.97 0.40
N TYR A 140 2.39 -18.76 1.38
CA TYR A 140 3.78 -18.36 1.19
C TYR A 140 4.62 -19.16 2.17
N ASN A 141 5.30 -20.21 1.68
CA ASN A 141 6.08 -21.24 2.42
C ASN A 141 7.21 -20.70 3.32
N GLY A 142 6.92 -19.77 4.23
CA GLY A 142 7.91 -19.10 5.08
C GLY A 142 9.02 -18.37 4.33
N ASP A 143 8.97 -18.35 2.99
CA ASP A 143 10.09 -17.89 2.18
C ASP A 143 9.91 -16.42 1.84
N ALA A 144 10.37 -15.59 2.77
CA ALA A 144 10.73 -14.20 2.56
C ALA A 144 11.31 -13.93 1.16
N THR A 145 12.15 -14.86 0.68
CA THR A 145 12.83 -14.76 -0.60
C THR A 145 11.84 -14.84 -1.75
N ALA A 146 10.82 -15.70 -1.70
CA ALA A 146 9.80 -15.79 -2.76
C ALA A 146 8.95 -14.51 -2.84
N LEU A 147 8.61 -13.90 -1.70
CA LEU A 147 7.91 -12.62 -1.65
C LEU A 147 8.76 -11.47 -2.19
N ILE A 148 10.04 -11.43 -1.78
CA ILE A 148 11.02 -10.44 -2.26
C ILE A 148 11.30 -10.63 -3.75
N GLU A 149 11.42 -11.86 -4.25
CA GLU A 149 11.60 -12.15 -5.67
C GLU A 149 10.35 -11.83 -6.49
N ALA A 150 9.14 -12.06 -5.96
CA ALA A 150 7.89 -11.61 -6.58
C ALA A 150 7.84 -10.08 -6.69
N ALA A 151 8.22 -9.37 -5.62
CA ALA A 151 8.32 -7.91 -5.63
C ALA A 151 9.38 -7.42 -6.65
N LYS A 152 10.58 -8.02 -6.67
CA LYS A 152 11.63 -7.70 -7.65
C LYS A 152 11.19 -7.96 -9.08
N ASN A 153 10.49 -9.07 -9.34
CA ASN A 153 9.98 -9.39 -10.67
C ASN A 153 8.89 -8.43 -11.11
N PHE A 154 8.00 -8.03 -10.20
CA PHE A 154 7.01 -7.00 -10.47
C PHE A 154 7.68 -5.67 -10.85
N ILE A 155 8.69 -5.22 -10.08
CA ILE A 155 9.46 -4.00 -10.38
C ILE A 155 10.14 -4.10 -11.76
N ARG A 156 10.88 -5.20 -12.02
CA ARG A 156 11.56 -5.44 -13.31
C ARG A 156 10.64 -5.47 -14.53
N MET A 157 9.39 -5.88 -14.36
CA MET A 157 8.43 -5.89 -15.46
C MET A 157 7.92 -4.48 -15.81
N HIS A 158 7.91 -3.56 -14.84
CA HIS A 158 7.41 -2.20 -15.04
C HIS A 158 8.53 -1.21 -15.38
N THR A 159 9.79 -1.64 -15.41
CA THR A 159 10.97 -0.83 -15.78
C THR A 159 11.58 -1.19 -17.14
N ARG A 160 10.97 -2.13 -17.88
CA ARG A 160 11.41 -2.55 -19.22
C ARG A 160 10.80 -1.78 -20.39
N ASP A 161 9.97 -0.77 -20.11
CA ASP A 161 9.29 0.04 -21.12
C ASP A 161 9.92 1.45 -21.31
N GLU A 162 11.20 1.63 -20.97
CA GLU A 162 12.02 2.81 -21.33
C GLU A 162 13.25 2.45 -22.18
#